data_AF-A0A935GR29-F1
#
_entry.id   AF-A0A935GR29-F1
#
_cell.length_a   1.000
_cell.length_b   1.000
_cell.length_c   1.000
_cell.angle_alpha   90.00
_cell.angle_beta   90.00
_cell.angle_gamma   90.00
#
_symmetry.space_group_name_H-M   'P 1'
#
loop_
_entity.id
_entity.type
_entity.pdbx_description
1 polymer ?
#
loop_
_entity_poly.entity_id
_entity_poly.type
_entity_poly.pdbx_seq_one_letter_code
_entity_poly.pdbx_strand_id
1 'polypeptide(L)' 'MLTWLWQDVYHGDWNGSRLYVKFQRAGEYFVISFKEL' A
#
# COMPACT_ATOMS: atom_id res chain seq x y z
N MET A 1 6.87 18.84 11.85
CA MET A 1 7.83 17.72 11.99
C MET A 1 7.53 16.77 10.85
N LEU A 2 8.45 16.60 9.89
CA LEU A 2 8.26 15.67 8.77
C LEU A 2 8.64 14.28 9.27
N THR A 3 7.65 13.52 9.74
CA THR A 3 7.84 12.10 10.07
C THR A 3 7.90 11.33 8.76
N TRP A 4 9.06 10.74 8.48
CA TRP A 4 9.21 9.75 7.43
C TRP A 4 8.14 8.66 7.62
N LEU A 5 7.32 8.47 6.59
CA LEU A 5 6.16 7.59 6.63
C LEU A 5 6.45 6.38 5.75
N TRP A 6 6.67 5.23 6.37
CA TRP A 6 6.91 3.98 5.66
C TRP A 6 5.58 3.36 5.21
N GLN A 7 5.59 2.78 4.01
CA GLN A 7 4.48 2.02 3.44
C GLN A 7 4.98 0.65 3.00
N ASP A 8 4.30 -0.41 3.45
CA ASP A 8 4.55 -1.75 2.93
C ASP A 8 3.78 -1.92 1.64
N VAL A 9 4.47 -2.33 0.57
CA VAL A 9 3.88 -2.50 -0.75
C VAL A 9 3.97 -3.95 -1.17
N TYR A 10 2.80 -4.56 -1.35
CA TYR A 10 2.64 -5.92 -1.86
C TYR A 10 2.10 -5.87 -3.29
N HIS A 11 2.39 -6.91 -4.08
CA HIS A 11 1.77 -7.09 -5.37
C HIS A 11 1.42 -8.55 -5.61
N GLY A 12 0.38 -8.75 -6.42
CA GLY A 12 -0.03 -10.06 -6.91
C GLY A 12 -0.34 -9.97 -8.40
N ASP A 13 -0.05 -11.04 -9.12
CA ASP A 13 -0.37 -11.23 -10.53
C ASP A 13 -1.45 -12.30 -10.66
N TRP A 14 -2.56 -11.97 -11.32
CA TRP A 14 -3.63 -12.92 -11.62
C TRP A 14 -4.24 -12.66 -12.99
N ASN A 15 -4.31 -13.70 -13.82
CA ASN A 15 -4.86 -13.65 -15.18
C ASN A 15 -4.30 -12.48 -16.02
N GLY A 16 -2.99 -12.23 -15.94
CA GLY A 16 -2.31 -11.12 -16.63
C GLY A 16 -2.59 -9.72 -16.07
N SER A 17 -3.42 -9.61 -15.03
CA SER A 17 -3.66 -8.37 -14.30
C SER A 17 -2.77 -8.31 -13.06
N ARG A 18 -2.08 -7.19 -12.87
CA ARG A 18 -1.28 -6.92 -11.68
C ARG A 18 -1.99 -5.95 -10.75
N LEU A 19 -2.09 -6.31 -9.48
CA LEU A 19 -2.61 -5.43 -8.43
C LEU A 19 -1.50 -5.13 -7.43
N TYR A 20 -1.35 -3.85 -7.09
CA TYR A 20 -0.47 -3.40 -6.00
C TYR A 20 -1.32 -2.90 -4.84
N VAL A 21 -1.00 -3.36 -3.64
CA VAL A 21 -1.67 -2.96 -2.40
C VAL A 21 -0.62 -2.34 -1.47
N LYS A 22 -0.93 -1.17 -0.94
CA LYS A 22 -0.08 -0.43 0.00
C LYS A 22 -0.73 -0.40 1.37
N PHE A 23 0.06 -0.69 2.40
CA PHE A 23 -0.35 -0.60 3.80
C PHE A 23 0.45 0.50 4.48
N GLN A 24 -0.24 1.38 5.20
CA GLN A 24 0.37 2.45 5.96
C GLN A 24 -0.24 2.51 7.35
N ARG A 25 0.58 2.45 8.40
CA ARG A 25 0.11 2.70 9.77
C ARG A 25 -0.16 4.19 9.96
N ALA A 26 -1.37 4.51 10.44
CA ALA A 26 -1.83 5.86 10.76
C ALA A 26 -2.39 5.86 12.19
N GLY A 27 -1.51 6.08 13.17
CA GLY A 27 -1.84 5.94 14.60
C GLY A 27 -2.22 4.50 14.92
N GLU A 28 -3.47 4.29 15.34
CA GLU A 28 -4.05 2.98 15.68
C GLU A 28 -4.72 2.28 14.49
N TYR A 29 -4.73 2.91 13.31
CA TYR A 29 -5.37 2.39 12.11
C TYR A 29 -4.35 2.05 11.03
N PHE A 30 -4.79 1.26 10.04
CA PHE A 30 -4.09 1.10 8.78
C PHE A 30 -4.89 1.74 7.64
N VAL A 31 -4.22 2.56 6.83
CA VAL A 31 -4.73 3.00 5.54
C VAL A 31 -4.27 1.99 4.49
N ILE A 32 -5.23 1.39 3.80
CA ILE A 32 -4.99 0.47 2.69
C ILE A 32 -5.38 1.20 1.41
N SER A 33 -4.45 1.27 0.46
CA SER A 33 -4.69 1.90 -0.84
C SER A 33 -4.13 1.06 -1.97
N PHE A 34 -4.70 1.22 -3.16
CA PHE A 34 -4.23 0.58 -4.36
C PHE A 34 -3.32 1.53 -5.12
N LYS A 35 -2.25 1.01 -5.75
CA LYS A 35 -1.54 1.78 -6.76
C LYS A 35 -2.36 1.69 -8.04
N GLU A 36 -2.88 2.81 -8.52
CA GLU A 36 -3.44 2.86 -9.86
C GLU A 36 -2.34 2.54 -10.90
N LEU A 37 -2.73 1.83 -11.95
CA LEU A 37 -1.89 1.51 -13.11
C LEU A 37 -1.58 2.78 -13.92
#